data_AF-A0A1Y1VI16-F1
#
_entry.id   AF-A0A1Y1VI16-F1
#
_cell.length_a   1.000
_cell.length_b   1.000
_cell.length_c   1.000
_cell.angle_alpha   90.00
_cell.angle_beta   90.00
_cell.angle_gamma   90.00
#
_symmetry.space_group_name_H-M   'P 1'
#
loop_
_entity.id
_entity.type
_entity.pdbx_description
1 polymer ?
#
loop_
_entity_poly.entity_id
_entity_poly.type
_entity_poly.pdbx_seq_one_letter_code
_entity_poly.pdbx_strand_id
1 'polypeptide(L)'
;IICFIIFKKQRYTMIILENIANSICYLTFFIFFSWDKVYYIMKKQGDNTSVYFIVYEKNEICFIHNSYTCGCKLKKRKENDENTIEKYILFYKFCSTLFIMDDYGKWKYFNSKSKISLIK
;
A
#
# COMPACT_ATOMS: atom_id res chain seq x y z
N ILE A 1 -24.71 1.17 18.01
CA ILE A 1 -26.09 1.00 18.55
C ILE A 1 -26.07 0.68 20.05
N ILE A 2 -25.39 -0.39 20.50
CA ILE A 2 -25.32 -0.77 21.93
C ILE A 2 -24.70 0.32 22.82
N CYS A 3 -23.56 0.92 22.42
CA CYS A 3 -22.90 1.98 23.19
C CYS A 3 -23.74 3.26 23.32
N PHE A 4 -24.51 3.58 22.27
CA PHE A 4 -25.40 4.75 22.23
C PHE A 4 -26.58 4.62 23.20
N ILE A 5 -27.10 3.40 23.39
CA ILE A 5 -28.21 3.12 24.31
C ILE A 5 -27.72 3.18 25.77
N ILE A 6 -26.52 2.66 26.07
CA ILE A 6 -25.98 2.55 27.42
C ILE A 6 -25.41 3.87 27.94
N PHE A 7 -24.70 4.64 27.11
CA PHE A 7 -23.95 5.84 27.55
C PHE A 7 -24.61 7.18 27.20
N LYS A 8 -25.94 7.18 26.99
CA LYS A 8 -26.71 8.35 26.52
C LYS A 8 -26.54 9.61 27.38
N LYS A 9 -26.17 9.48 28.67
CA LYS A 9 -25.94 10.59 29.62
C LYS A 9 -24.47 11.04 29.76
N GLN A 10 -23.50 10.29 29.25
CA GLN A 10 -22.07 10.56 29.43
C GLN A 10 -21.37 10.68 28.07
N ARG A 11 -21.49 11.86 27.45
CA ARG A 11 -20.89 12.14 26.12
C ARG A 11 -19.38 11.92 26.08
N TYR A 12 -18.66 12.30 27.14
CA TYR A 12 -17.21 12.15 27.20
C TYR A 12 -16.78 10.67 27.13
N THR A 13 -17.43 9.82 27.93
CA THR A 13 -17.18 8.37 27.95
C THR A 13 -17.48 7.72 26.59
N MET A 14 -18.53 8.17 25.90
CA MET A 14 -18.88 7.69 24.57
C MET A 14 -17.80 8.02 23.53
N ILE A 15 -17.29 9.25 23.51
CA ILE A 15 -16.22 9.67 22.58
C ILE A 15 -14.95 8.85 22.82
N ILE A 16 -14.56 8.63 24.08
CA ILE A 16 -13.40 7.80 24.41
C ILE A 16 -13.58 6.38 23.89
N LEU A 17 -14.75 5.77 24.13
CA LEU A 17 -15.01 4.40 23.71
C LEU A 17 -15.00 4.25 22.20
N GLU A 18 -15.61 5.18 21.46
CA GLU A 18 -15.56 5.20 19.98
C GLU A 18 -14.13 5.35 19.46
N ASN A 19 -13.32 6.21 20.06
CA ASN A 19 -11.91 6.35 19.68
C ASN A 19 -11.10 5.08 19.95
N ILE A 20 -11.32 4.42 21.09
CA ILE A 20 -10.65 3.15 21.42
C ILE A 20 -11.08 2.08 20.43
N ALA A 21 -12.39 1.94 20.16
CA ALA A 21 -12.92 0.96 19.23
C ALA A 21 -12.39 1.18 17.80
N ASN A 22 -12.38 2.43 17.32
CA ASN A 22 -11.80 2.77 16.02
C ASN A 22 -10.31 2.45 15.98
N SER A 23 -9.56 2.78 17.02
CA SER A 23 -8.13 2.50 17.09
C SER A 23 -7.84 1.00 17.04
N ILE A 24 -8.61 0.18 17.78
CA ILE A 24 -8.51 -1.29 17.73
C ILE A 24 -8.82 -1.79 16.31
N CYS A 25 -9.88 -1.28 15.69
CA CYS A 25 -10.26 -1.67 14.33
C CYS A 25 -9.16 -1.38 13.31
N TYR A 26 -8.61 -0.16 13.31
CA TYR A 26 -7.50 0.21 12.44
C TYR A 26 -6.22 -0.59 12.73
N LEU A 27 -5.93 -0.86 14.00
CA LEU A 27 -4.80 -1.70 14.39
C LEU A 27 -4.95 -3.13 13.86
N THR A 28 -6.15 -3.70 13.96
CA THR A 28 -6.45 -5.03 13.42
C THR A 28 -6.24 -5.09 11.91
N PHE A 29 -6.75 -4.10 11.17
CA PHE A 29 -6.50 -4.01 9.73
C PHE A 29 -5.00 -3.89 9.42
N PHE A 30 -4.28 -3.05 10.16
CA PHE A 30 -2.84 -2.89 9.99
C PHE A 30 -2.08 -4.20 10.19
N ILE A 31 -2.43 -4.99 11.22
CA ILE A 31 -1.82 -6.31 11.47
C ILE A 31 -2.09 -7.26 10.31
N PHE A 32 -3.34 -7.34 9.84
CA PHE A 32 -3.69 -8.23 8.72
C PHE A 32 -2.93 -7.87 7.44
N PHE A 33 -2.82 -6.58 7.11
CA PHE A 33 -2.04 -6.14 5.94
C PHE A 33 -0.53 -6.35 6.11
N SER A 34 -0.02 -6.22 7.34
CA SER A 34 1.41 -6.42 7.62
C SER A 34 1.81 -7.89 7.60
N TRP A 35 0.90 -8.80 7.95
CA TRP A 35 1.16 -10.24 8.05
C TRP A 35 1.67 -10.84 6.74
N ASP A 36 1.11 -10.41 5.61
CA ASP A 36 1.56 -10.83 4.27
C ASP A 36 3.04 -10.48 4.03
N LYS A 37 3.46 -9.27 4.41
CA LYS A 37 4.86 -8.84 4.32
C LYS A 37 5.76 -9.64 5.24
N VAL A 38 5.35 -9.86 6.48
CA VAL A 38 6.10 -10.67 7.46
C VAL A 38 6.30 -12.09 6.93
N TYR A 39 5.26 -12.70 6.36
CA TYR A 39 5.33 -14.03 5.76
C TYR A 39 6.38 -14.12 4.65
N TYR A 40 6.40 -13.17 3.72
CA TYR A 40 7.38 -13.17 2.63
C TYR A 40 8.81 -12.85 3.08
N ILE A 41 8.99 -12.04 4.11
CA ILE A 41 10.30 -11.81 4.76
C ILE A 41 10.80 -13.12 5.38
N MET A 42 9.97 -13.83 6.14
CA MET A 42 10.33 -15.13 6.75
C MET A 42 10.73 -16.17 5.69
N LYS A 43 10.08 -16.14 4.52
CA LYS A 43 10.40 -17.02 3.38
C LYS A 43 11.67 -16.62 2.63
N LYS A 44 12.38 -15.56 3.07
CA LYS A 44 13.53 -14.95 2.37
C LYS A 44 13.21 -14.54 0.93
N GLN A 45 11.95 -14.17 0.67
CA GLN A 45 11.47 -13.67 -0.62
C GLN A 45 11.09 -12.18 -0.56
N GLY A 46 11.51 -11.49 0.51
CA GLY A 46 11.22 -10.07 0.75
C GLY A 46 11.69 -9.14 -0.37
N ASP A 47 12.82 -9.45 -1.01
CA ASP A 47 13.40 -8.64 -2.09
C ASP A 47 12.90 -9.03 -3.48
N ASN A 48 12.10 -10.10 -3.57
CA ASN A 48 11.60 -10.56 -4.87
C ASN A 48 10.38 -9.73 -5.30
N THR A 49 10.63 -8.73 -6.16
CA THR A 49 9.59 -7.86 -6.70
C THR A 49 8.50 -8.61 -7.47
N SER A 50 8.80 -9.77 -8.07
CA SER A 50 7.81 -10.56 -8.82
C SER A 50 6.69 -11.13 -7.95
N VAL A 51 6.90 -11.18 -6.63
CA VAL A 51 5.90 -11.66 -5.66
C VAL A 51 4.88 -10.56 -5.33
N TYR A 52 5.29 -9.30 -5.38
CA TYR A 52 4.47 -8.16 -5.00
C TYR A 52 3.84 -7.43 -6.20
N PHE A 53 4.56 -7.38 -7.32
CA PHE A 53 4.09 -6.78 -8.55
C PHE A 53 3.49 -7.87 -9.45
N ILE A 54 2.24 -8.26 -9.15
CA ILE A 54 1.45 -9.11 -10.05
C ILE A 54 0.98 -8.22 -11.20
N VAL A 55 1.69 -8.29 -12.33
CA VAL A 55 1.32 -7.52 -13.54
C VAL A 55 0.10 -8.16 -14.19
N TYR A 56 -1.06 -7.52 -14.03
CA TYR A 56 -2.36 -7.97 -14.53
C TYR A 56 -2.41 -8.12 -16.06
N GLU A 57 -1.65 -7.31 -16.80
CA GLU A 57 -1.63 -7.30 -18.26
C GLU A 57 -1.06 -8.59 -18.89
N LYS A 58 -0.47 -9.48 -18.08
CA LYS A 58 0.19 -10.71 -18.55
C LYS A 58 -0.64 -11.97 -18.47
N ASN A 59 -1.69 -11.95 -17.65
CA ASN A 59 -2.57 -13.09 -17.52
C ASN A 59 -3.63 -12.96 -18.62
N GLU A 60 -3.80 -14.00 -19.42
CA GLU A 60 -5.00 -14.12 -20.24
C GLU A 60 -6.23 -14.07 -19.32
N ILE A 61 -7.32 -13.43 -19.76
CA ILE A 61 -8.54 -13.45 -18.96
C ILE A 61 -8.98 -14.91 -18.81
N CYS A 62 -9.28 -15.34 -17.58
CA CYS A 62 -9.88 -16.65 -17.41
C CYS A 62 -11.30 -16.60 -17.95
N PHE A 63 -11.58 -17.29 -19.06
CA PHE A 63 -12.93 -17.31 -19.64
C PHE A 63 -13.98 -17.92 -18.70
N ILE A 64 -13.59 -18.79 -17.76
CA ILE A 64 -14.53 -19.44 -16.82
C ILE A 64 -14.97 -18.46 -15.72
N HIS A 65 -14.02 -17.71 -15.16
CA HIS A 65 -14.26 -16.81 -14.02
C HIS A 65 -14.35 -15.33 -14.43
N ASN A 66 -14.19 -15.05 -15.73
CA ASN A 66 -14.05 -13.72 -16.30
C ASN A 66 -13.12 -12.81 -15.47
N SER A 67 -11.98 -13.37 -15.04
CA SER A 67 -11.08 -12.74 -14.08
C SER A 67 -9.62 -13.01 -14.45
N TYR A 68 -8.77 -12.03 -14.18
CA TYR A 68 -7.31 -12.10 -14.35
C TYR A 68 -6.57 -12.67 -13.13
N THR A 69 -7.29 -12.92 -12.02
CA THR A 69 -6.72 -13.29 -10.71
C THR A 69 -7.20 -14.64 -10.18
N CYS A 70 -7.93 -15.41 -10.98
CA CYS A 70 -8.37 -16.74 -10.55
C CYS A 70 -7.16 -17.69 -10.40
N GLY A 71 -7.30 -18.71 -9.55
CA GLY A 71 -6.27 -19.74 -9.35
C GLY A 71 -6.09 -20.72 -10.52
N CYS A 72 -6.67 -20.44 -11.70
CA CYS A 72 -6.52 -21.27 -12.88
C CYS A 72 -5.12 -21.11 -13.49
N LYS A 73 -4.62 -22.17 -14.15
CA LYS A 73 -3.34 -22.11 -14.88
C LYS A 73 -3.48 -21.29 -16.16
N LEU A 74 -3.32 -19.98 -16.06
CA LEU A 74 -3.30 -19.05 -17.19
C LEU A 74 -1.89 -18.98 -17.80
N LYS A 75 -1.79 -18.85 -19.13
CA LYS A 75 -0.51 -18.64 -19.81
C LYS A 75 0.00 -17.23 -19.48
N LYS A 76 1.26 -17.13 -19.06
CA LYS A 76 1.92 -15.84 -18.80
C LYS A 76 2.54 -15.31 -20.09
N ARG A 77 2.25 -14.06 -20.47
CA ARG A 77 3.00 -13.35 -21.51
C ARG A 77 4.42 -13.04 -21.03
N LYS A 78 5.44 -13.43 -21.82
CA LYS A 78 6.86 -13.16 -21.55
C LYS A 78 7.23 -11.77 -22.06
N GLU A 79 6.93 -10.73 -21.29
CA GLU A 79 7.51 -9.39 -21.49
C GLU A 79 8.41 -9.02 -20.31
N ASN A 80 9.41 -8.18 -20.54
CA ASN A 80 10.49 -7.90 -19.58
C ASN A 80 10.05 -6.82 -18.57
N ASP A 81 9.45 -7.23 -17.44
CA ASP A 81 8.79 -6.34 -16.45
C ASP A 81 9.74 -5.58 -15.54
N GLU A 82 10.99 -6.01 -15.45
CA GLU A 82 11.96 -5.47 -14.49
C GLU A 82 12.10 -3.96 -14.67
N ASN A 83 12.15 -3.48 -15.91
CA ASN A 83 12.23 -2.05 -16.25
C ASN A 83 10.98 -1.25 -15.82
N THR A 84 9.79 -1.82 -15.93
CA THR A 84 8.54 -1.12 -15.58
C THR A 84 8.39 -1.04 -14.06
N ILE A 85 8.68 -2.14 -13.37
CA ILE A 85 8.69 -2.20 -11.91
C ILE A 85 9.72 -1.22 -11.35
N GLU A 86 10.93 -1.18 -11.93
CA GLU A 86 11.98 -0.26 -11.51
C GLU A 86 11.56 1.20 -11.67
N LYS A 87 10.97 1.58 -12.81
CA LYS A 87 10.41 2.92 -13.03
C LYS A 87 9.33 3.26 -12.00
N TYR A 88 8.44 2.32 -11.70
CA TYR A 88 7.40 2.51 -10.68
C TYR A 88 8.00 2.72 -9.29
N ILE A 89 8.99 1.92 -8.90
CA ILE A 89 9.69 2.06 -7.63
C ILE A 89 10.41 3.41 -7.54
N LEU A 90 11.08 3.84 -8.61
CA LEU A 90 11.73 5.16 -8.71
C LEU A 90 10.71 6.29 -8.54
N PHE A 91 9.58 6.21 -9.23
CA PHE A 91 8.50 7.17 -9.11
C PHE A 91 7.94 7.21 -7.68
N TYR A 92 7.68 6.05 -7.09
CA TYR A 92 7.22 5.96 -5.71
C TYR A 92 8.21 6.59 -4.73
N LYS A 93 9.52 6.28 -4.86
CA LYS A 93 10.58 6.88 -4.04
C LYS A 93 10.56 8.40 -4.18
N PHE A 94 10.53 8.91 -5.41
CA PHE A 94 10.43 10.35 -5.68
C PHE A 94 9.20 11.01 -5.04
N CYS A 95 8.03 10.39 -5.16
CA CYS A 95 6.80 10.86 -4.52
C CYS A 95 6.88 10.80 -2.98
N SER A 96 7.61 9.84 -2.42
CA SER A 96 7.77 9.64 -0.98
C SER A 96 8.81 10.59 -0.35
N THR A 97 9.73 11.17 -1.12
CA THR A 97 10.76 12.07 -0.58
C THR A 97 10.16 13.41 -0.16
N LEU A 98 9.86 13.60 1.12
CA LEU A 98 9.25 14.84 1.61
C LEU A 98 10.27 15.96 1.82
N PHE A 99 11.52 15.59 2.14
CA PHE A 99 12.58 16.53 2.46
C PHE A 99 13.86 16.16 1.72
N ILE A 100 14.53 17.16 1.16
CA ILE A 100 15.85 17.01 0.51
C ILE A 100 16.78 18.04 1.14
N MET A 101 18.02 17.65 1.38
CA MET A 101 19.07 18.57 1.82
C MET A 101 19.67 19.24 0.59
N ASP A 102 19.74 20.57 0.58
CA ASP A 102 20.42 21.29 -0.50
C ASP A 102 21.94 21.24 -0.36
N ASP A 103 22.66 21.64 -1.41
CA ASP A 103 24.12 21.67 -1.46
C ASP A 103 24.75 22.56 -0.36
N TYR A 104 23.94 23.40 0.29
CA TYR A 104 24.34 24.28 1.38
C TYR A 104 23.92 23.74 2.77
N GLY A 105 23.46 22.49 2.85
CA GLY A 105 23.09 21.80 4.09
C GLY A 105 21.71 22.16 4.65
N LYS A 106 20.86 22.89 3.91
CA LYS A 106 19.53 23.29 4.36
C LYS A 106 18.46 22.29 3.92
N TRP A 107 17.58 21.94 4.86
CA TRP A 107 16.42 21.09 4.57
C TRP A 107 15.35 21.86 3.80
N LYS A 108 14.98 21.35 2.62
CA LYS A 108 13.88 21.88 1.81
C LYS A 108 12.74 20.87 1.75
N TYR A 109 11.53 21.35 2.03
CA TYR A 109 10.31 20.57 1.85
C TYR A 109 9.91 20.58 0.37
N PHE A 110 9.71 19.39 -0.20
CA PHE A 110 9.22 19.23 -1.57
C PHE A 110 7.71 19.00 -1.59
N ASN A 111 6.96 20.04 -1.96
CA ASN A 111 5.52 19.93 -2.18
C ASN A 111 5.24 19.15 -3.48
N SER A 112 4.14 18.41 -3.55
CA SER A 112 3.71 17.68 -4.76
C SER A 112 3.71 18.55 -6.03
N LYS A 113 3.40 19.85 -5.91
CA LYS A 113 3.46 20.81 -7.03
C LYS A 113 4.89 21.05 -7.54
N SER A 114 5.87 21.18 -6.63
CA SER A 114 7.28 21.38 -7.01
C SER A 114 7.93 20.09 -7.54
N LYS A 115 7.40 18.93 -7.13
CA LYS A 115 7.79 17.63 -7.70
C LYS A 115 7.38 17.47 -9.16
N ILE A 116 6.15 17.85 -9.49
CA ILE A 116 5.61 17.72 -10.86
C ILE A 116 6.32 18.67 -11.84
N SER A 117 6.75 19.86 -11.39
CA SER A 117 7.49 20.80 -12.23
C SER A 117 8.89 20.33 -12.64
N LEU A 118 9.48 19.34 -11.94
CA LEU A 118 10.80 18.78 -12.26
C LEU A 118 10.75 17.66 -13.30
N ILE A 119 9.56 17.17 -13.66
CA ILE A 119 9.36 16.05 -14.59
C ILE A 119 9.00 16.55 -16.02
N LYS A 120 8.83 17.86 -16.22
CA LYS A 120 8.67 18.48 -17.55
C LYS A 120 10.03 18.72 -18.20
#